data_AF-A0A2D4J3L9-F1
#
_entry.id   AF-A0A2D4J3L9-F1
#
_cell.length_a   1.000
_cell.length_b   1.000
_cell.length_c   1.000
_cell.angle_alpha   90.00
_cell.angle_beta   90.00
_cell.angle_gamma   90.00
#
_symmetry.space_group_name_H-M   'P 1'
#
loop_
_entity.id
_entity.type
_entity.pdbx_description
1 polymer ?
#
loop_
_entity_poly.entity_id
_entity_poly.type
_entity_poly.pdbx_seq_one_letter_code
_entity_poly.pdbx_strand_id
1 'polypeptide(L)'
;MKPTWRVHGIIKNGGVKANIIPSYTELEFYLRAPSLRELSTLKEKAENCFKAAALATGCEVELHDSETDFYNVLPNKALQKIYKENGKKLGIDFISDDSLNDLSGSTDFGNVSYMIPGIHSYFYIGSDALNHTEQYTTAAGSETAQFYALRAAKALAMTALDVIFKPDVLEKVREDFRLTKLKEEGHLNVPGNTKGSDNGIEAECVSH
;
A
#
# COMPACT_ATOMS: atom_id res chain seq x y z
N MET A 1 -13.27 12.37 5.08
CA MET A 1 -12.27 11.34 4.67
C MET A 1 -10.88 11.89 4.97
N LYS A 2 -9.89 11.04 5.26
CA LYS A 2 -8.50 11.51 5.47
C LYS A 2 -7.81 11.81 4.14
N PRO A 3 -6.82 12.73 4.09
CA PRO A 3 -6.09 13.07 2.86
C PRO A 3 -5.35 11.89 2.21
N THR A 4 -5.04 10.84 2.97
CA THR A 4 -4.34 9.63 2.50
C THR A 4 -5.28 8.53 2.01
N TRP A 5 -6.59 8.70 2.14
CA TRP A 5 -7.58 7.74 1.68
C TRP A 5 -7.93 7.98 0.21
N ARG A 6 -8.21 6.91 -0.52
CA ARG A 6 -8.62 6.98 -1.93
C ARG A 6 -9.86 6.14 -2.16
N VAL A 7 -10.77 6.70 -2.96
CA VAL A 7 -11.98 6.04 -3.46
C VAL A 7 -12.00 6.33 -4.94
N HIS A 8 -11.81 5.29 -5.75
CA HIS A 8 -11.86 5.37 -7.20
C HIS A 8 -12.99 4.49 -7.67
N GLY A 9 -13.77 4.91 -8.65
CA GLY A 9 -14.81 4.06 -9.17
C GLY A 9 -15.24 4.44 -10.56
N ILE A 10 -15.93 3.50 -11.19
CA ILE A 10 -16.53 3.65 -12.52
C ILE A 10 -17.99 3.21 -12.46
N ILE A 11 -18.76 3.72 -13.41
CA ILE A 11 -20.09 3.20 -13.70
C ILE A 11 -19.93 2.16 -14.80
N LYS A 12 -20.05 0.87 -14.45
CA LYS A 12 -20.01 -0.24 -15.42
C LYS A 12 -21.27 -0.28 -16.26
N ASN A 13 -22.42 -0.01 -15.63
CA ASN A 13 -23.70 0.10 -16.30
C ASN A 13 -24.49 1.27 -15.72
N GLY A 14 -24.79 2.28 -16.55
CA GLY A 14 -25.55 3.48 -16.17
C GLY A 14 -26.94 3.56 -16.80
N GLY A 15 -27.42 2.47 -17.41
CA GLY A 15 -28.65 2.44 -18.20
C GLY A 15 -28.40 2.43 -19.71
N VAL A 16 -29.46 2.10 -20.47
CA VAL A 16 -29.35 1.77 -21.90
C VAL A 16 -29.70 2.97 -22.81
N LYS A 17 -30.68 3.79 -22.42
CA LYS A 17 -31.15 4.95 -23.22
C LYS A 17 -31.41 6.15 -22.33
N ALA A 18 -31.08 7.34 -22.81
CA ALA A 18 -31.23 8.59 -22.05
C ALA A 18 -32.68 8.97 -21.70
N ASN A 19 -33.66 8.43 -22.42
CA ASN A 19 -35.08 8.71 -22.21
C ASN A 19 -35.86 7.56 -21.53
N ILE A 20 -35.16 6.57 -20.99
CA ILE A 20 -35.75 5.46 -20.24
C ILE A 20 -35.12 5.44 -18.86
N ILE A 21 -35.94 5.43 -17.81
CA ILE A 21 -35.45 5.29 -16.43
C ILE A 21 -34.77 3.91 -16.30
N PRO A 22 -33.48 3.84 -15.94
CA PRO A 22 -32.78 2.57 -15.78
C PRO A 22 -33.38 1.73 -14.66
N SER A 23 -33.62 0.45 -14.91
CA SER A 23 -34.04 -0.51 -13.88
C SER A 23 -32.86 -1.19 -13.17
N TYR A 24 -31.63 -0.97 -13.65
CA TYR A 24 -30.40 -1.55 -13.12
C TYR A 24 -29.22 -0.62 -13.40
N THR A 25 -28.33 -0.50 -12.42
CA THR A 25 -27.04 0.18 -12.54
C THR A 25 -25.97 -0.60 -11.80
N GLU A 26 -24.76 -0.63 -12.36
CA GLU A 26 -23.62 -1.33 -11.79
C GLU A 26 -22.45 -0.36 -11.61
N LEU A 27 -21.85 -0.40 -10.43
CA LEU A 27 -20.71 0.42 -10.06
C LEU A 27 -19.56 -0.49 -9.62
N GLU A 28 -18.34 -0.12 -9.97
CA GLU A 28 -17.14 -0.81 -9.49
C GLU A 28 -16.24 0.21 -8.79
N PHE A 29 -15.86 -0.08 -7.55
CA PHE A 29 -15.07 0.82 -6.71
C PHE A 29 -13.83 0.13 -6.14
N TYR A 30 -12.71 0.84 -6.15
CA TYR A 30 -11.48 0.52 -5.45
C TYR A 30 -11.31 1.46 -4.26
N LEU A 31 -11.12 0.88 -3.08
CA LEU A 31 -10.89 1.60 -1.82
C LEU A 31 -9.47 1.38 -1.37
N ARG A 32 -8.79 2.46 -0.94
CA ARG A 32 -7.41 2.38 -0.45
C ARG A 32 -7.21 3.26 0.77
N ALA A 33 -6.53 2.69 1.76
CA ALA A 33 -6.08 3.39 2.96
C ALA A 33 -4.68 2.89 3.39
N PRO A 34 -3.95 3.64 4.23
CA PRO A 34 -2.60 3.28 4.66
C PRO A 34 -2.49 2.01 5.53
N SER A 35 -3.57 1.59 6.18
CA SER A 35 -3.63 0.42 7.06
C SER A 35 -4.96 -0.33 6.88
N LEU A 36 -4.99 -1.61 7.24
CA LEU A 36 -6.21 -2.43 7.18
C LEU A 36 -7.34 -1.88 8.05
N ARG A 37 -6.99 -1.38 9.24
CA ARG A 37 -7.96 -0.74 10.14
C ARG A 37 -8.64 0.45 9.47
N GLU A 38 -7.85 1.31 8.84
CA GLU A 38 -8.40 2.47 8.13
C GLU A 38 -9.18 2.07 6.88
N LEU A 39 -8.76 1.02 6.17
CA LEU A 39 -9.47 0.49 5.02
C LEU A 39 -10.86 -0.02 5.42
N SER A 40 -10.96 -0.77 6.53
CA SER A 40 -12.25 -1.22 7.07
C SER A 40 -13.17 -0.05 7.39
N THR A 41 -12.65 1.03 7.99
CA THR A 41 -13.45 2.23 8.28
C THR A 41 -13.89 2.96 7.00
N LEU A 42 -13.01 3.01 5.98
CA LEU A 42 -13.35 3.61 4.69
C LEU A 42 -14.42 2.80 3.96
N LYS A 43 -14.31 1.46 3.97
CA LYS A 43 -15.27 0.54 3.39
C LYS A 43 -16.65 0.74 3.99
N GLU A 44 -16.76 0.69 5.33
CA GLU A 44 -18.03 0.91 6.01
C GLU A 44 -18.67 2.26 5.61
N LYS A 45 -17.88 3.33 5.52
CA LYS A 45 -18.38 4.65 5.07
C LYS A 45 -18.88 4.62 3.62
N ALA A 46 -18.16 3.97 2.72
CA ALA A 46 -18.56 3.84 1.32
C ALA A 46 -19.86 3.03 1.18
N GLU A 47 -19.95 1.89 1.86
CA GLU A 47 -21.16 1.06 1.88
C GLU A 47 -22.38 1.82 2.41
N ASN A 48 -22.20 2.61 3.48
CA ASN A 48 -23.28 3.41 4.03
C ASN A 48 -23.77 4.48 3.04
N CYS A 49 -22.90 5.04 2.20
CA CYS A 49 -23.32 5.93 1.12
C CYS A 49 -24.19 5.21 0.09
N PHE A 50 -23.82 4.00 -0.34
CA PHE A 50 -24.62 3.22 -1.30
C PHE A 50 -25.97 2.80 -0.71
N LYS A 51 -25.99 2.33 0.54
CA LYS A 51 -27.21 2.00 1.29
C LYS A 51 -28.12 3.21 1.45
N ALA A 52 -27.56 4.38 1.76
CA ALA A 52 -28.33 5.63 1.87
C ALA A 52 -28.93 6.08 0.53
N ALA A 53 -28.18 5.94 -0.57
CA ALA A 53 -28.70 6.26 -1.91
C ALA A 53 -29.88 5.35 -2.28
N ALA A 54 -29.74 4.05 -2.05
CA ALA A 54 -30.81 3.07 -2.29
C ALA A 54 -32.06 3.39 -1.48
N LEU A 55 -31.89 3.68 -0.18
CA LEU A 55 -32.99 4.10 0.70
C LEU A 55 -33.69 5.38 0.20
N ALA A 56 -32.91 6.39 -0.22
CA ALA A 56 -33.45 7.66 -0.67
C ALA A 56 -34.24 7.55 -1.98
N THR A 57 -33.87 6.63 -2.87
CA THR A 57 -34.54 6.42 -4.16
C THR A 57 -35.60 5.32 -4.13
N GLY A 58 -35.72 4.58 -3.03
CA GLY A 58 -36.57 3.39 -2.95
C GLY A 58 -36.05 2.22 -3.79
N CYS A 59 -34.75 2.19 -4.10
CA CYS A 59 -34.12 1.09 -4.81
C CYS A 59 -33.56 0.05 -3.84
N GLU A 60 -33.25 -1.13 -4.36
CA GLU A 60 -32.44 -2.14 -3.67
C GLU A 60 -30.96 -1.96 -4.05
N VAL A 61 -30.07 -2.35 -3.14
CA VAL A 61 -28.62 -2.36 -3.40
C VAL A 61 -28.02 -3.68 -2.93
N GLU A 62 -27.27 -4.30 -3.81
CA GLU A 62 -26.44 -5.47 -3.52
C GLU A 62 -24.98 -5.03 -3.55
N LEU A 63 -24.23 -5.37 -2.49
CA LEU A 63 -22.83 -5.04 -2.36
C LEU A 63 -22.03 -6.33 -2.40
N HIS A 64 -21.11 -6.42 -3.35
CA HIS A 64 -20.20 -7.55 -3.50
C HIS A 64 -18.78 -7.11 -3.21
N ASP A 65 -18.10 -7.87 -2.36
CA ASP A 65 -16.67 -7.69 -2.15
C ASP A 65 -15.90 -8.26 -3.34
N SER A 66 -14.76 -7.62 -3.64
CA SER A 66 -13.81 -8.20 -4.59
C SER A 66 -13.25 -9.50 -4.04
N GLU A 67 -12.98 -10.46 -4.92
CA GLU A 67 -12.43 -11.77 -4.54
C GLU A 67 -11.04 -11.69 -3.86
N THR A 68 -10.34 -10.57 -4.00
CA THR A 68 -8.99 -10.37 -3.47
C THR A 68 -8.81 -9.00 -2.81
N ASP A 69 -8.54 -9.02 -1.51
CA ASP A 69 -8.07 -7.85 -0.77
C ASP A 69 -6.55 -7.68 -0.93
N PHE A 70 -6.09 -6.45 -1.18
CA PHE A 70 -4.67 -6.10 -1.17
C PHE A 70 -4.31 -5.38 0.12
N TYR A 71 -3.39 -5.95 0.89
CA TYR A 71 -2.97 -5.37 2.16
C TYR A 71 -1.85 -4.34 1.97
N ASN A 72 -1.65 -3.46 2.94
CA ASN A 72 -0.46 -2.62 3.00
C ASN A 72 0.81 -3.49 3.15
N VAL A 73 1.92 -3.07 2.59
CA VAL A 73 3.19 -3.79 2.76
C VAL A 73 3.77 -3.49 4.14
N LEU A 74 3.99 -4.52 4.94
CA LEU A 74 4.68 -4.38 6.23
C LEU A 74 6.19 -4.18 6.00
N PRO A 75 6.78 -3.07 6.47
CA PRO A 75 8.20 -2.82 6.27
C PRO A 75 9.06 -3.73 7.17
N ASN A 76 10.14 -4.27 6.60
CA ASN A 76 11.23 -4.90 7.37
C ASN A 76 12.52 -4.10 7.16
N LYS A 77 12.79 -3.17 8.08
CA LYS A 77 13.94 -2.27 8.04
C LYS A 77 15.26 -3.03 8.12
N ALA A 78 15.31 -4.14 8.84
CA ALA A 78 16.50 -4.99 8.91
C ALA A 78 16.87 -5.57 7.53
N LEU A 79 15.90 -6.15 6.80
CA LEU A 79 16.11 -6.62 5.43
C LEU A 79 16.41 -5.47 4.46
N GLN A 80 15.68 -4.35 4.56
CA GLN A 80 15.91 -3.17 3.71
C GLN A 80 17.33 -2.64 3.86
N LYS A 81 17.87 -2.59 5.09
CA LYS A 81 19.23 -2.14 5.36
C LYS A 81 20.26 -3.00 4.63
N ILE A 82 20.13 -4.33 4.74
CA ILE A 82 21.08 -5.28 4.13
C ILE A 82 20.98 -5.23 2.61
N TYR A 83 19.75 -5.15 2.07
CA TYR A 83 19.53 -4.94 0.64
C TYR A 83 20.18 -3.66 0.13
N LYS A 84 20.03 -2.54 0.85
CA LYS A 84 20.67 -1.27 0.51
C LYS A 84 22.20 -1.38 0.55
N GLU A 85 22.77 -2.02 1.57
CA GLU A 85 24.21 -2.24 1.69
C GLU A 85 24.78 -3.10 0.55
N ASN A 86 24.10 -4.19 0.18
CA ASN A 86 24.50 -5.05 -0.92
C ASN A 86 24.31 -4.39 -2.29
N GLY A 87 23.21 -3.67 -2.49
CA GLY A 87 22.97 -2.90 -3.71
C GLY A 87 24.01 -1.82 -3.95
N LYS A 88 24.44 -1.11 -2.91
CA LYS A 88 25.51 -0.09 -3.01
C LYS A 88 26.84 -0.69 -3.50
N LYS A 89 27.20 -1.90 -3.05
CA LYS A 89 28.40 -2.61 -3.53
C LYS A 89 28.32 -2.94 -5.03
N LEU A 90 27.10 -3.05 -5.57
CA LEU A 90 26.83 -3.31 -6.98
C LEU A 90 26.62 -2.01 -7.80
N GLY A 91 26.80 -0.84 -7.18
CA GLY A 91 26.61 0.46 -7.82
C GLY A 91 25.14 0.84 -8.01
N ILE A 92 24.24 0.39 -7.14
CA ILE A 92 22.86 0.87 -7.09
C ILE A 92 22.81 2.12 -6.20
N ASP A 93 22.34 3.23 -6.78
CA ASP A 93 22.07 4.46 -6.05
C ASP A 93 20.64 4.44 -5.51
N PHE A 94 20.52 4.43 -4.19
CA PHE A 94 19.23 4.49 -3.51
C PHE A 94 18.87 5.94 -3.20
N ILE A 95 17.67 6.34 -3.60
CA ILE A 95 17.09 7.65 -3.25
C ILE A 95 16.81 7.68 -1.73
N SER A 96 16.86 8.85 -1.11
CA SER A 96 16.60 9.02 0.32
C SER A 96 15.14 8.68 0.67
N ASP A 97 14.94 8.11 1.87
CA ASP A 97 13.62 7.64 2.32
C ASP A 97 12.55 8.75 2.33
N ASP A 98 12.94 10.02 2.50
CA ASP A 98 12.04 11.19 2.50
C ASP A 98 11.34 11.40 1.15
N SER A 99 11.96 10.97 0.05
CA SER A 99 11.42 11.12 -1.31
C SER A 99 10.53 9.96 -1.76
N LEU A 100 10.38 8.92 -0.93
CA LEU A 100 9.56 7.74 -1.23
C LEU A 100 8.15 7.82 -0.63
N ASN A 101 7.85 8.84 0.18
CA ASN A 101 6.55 8.99 0.86
C ASN A 101 5.36 9.15 -0.11
N ASP A 102 5.62 9.51 -1.37
CA ASP A 102 4.59 9.63 -2.42
C ASP A 102 4.45 8.37 -3.30
N LEU A 103 5.32 7.37 -3.13
CA LEU A 103 5.29 6.12 -3.92
C LEU A 103 4.25 5.15 -3.35
N SER A 104 3.01 5.41 -3.75
CA SER A 104 1.83 4.67 -3.34
C SER A 104 1.56 3.51 -4.32
N GLY A 105 2.12 2.32 -4.08
CA GLY A 105 1.86 1.09 -4.88
C GLY A 105 0.85 0.14 -4.22
N SER A 106 -0.01 -0.53 -5.01
CA SER A 106 -0.85 -1.66 -4.55
C SER A 106 -0.23 -2.96 -5.05
N THR A 107 0.02 -3.93 -4.16
CA THR A 107 0.66 -5.21 -4.50
C THR A 107 0.15 -6.32 -3.60
N ASP A 108 -0.03 -7.51 -4.16
CA ASP A 108 -0.31 -8.77 -3.47
C ASP A 108 0.80 -9.17 -2.49
N PHE A 109 2.01 -8.64 -2.67
CA PHE A 109 3.10 -8.80 -1.72
C PHE A 109 2.73 -8.25 -0.33
N GLY A 110 1.80 -7.29 -0.25
CA GLY A 110 1.21 -6.87 1.02
C GLY A 110 0.71 -8.07 1.84
N ASN A 111 -0.11 -8.93 1.24
CA ASN A 111 -0.65 -10.13 1.88
C ASN A 111 0.46 -11.08 2.35
N VAL A 112 1.50 -11.28 1.53
CA VAL A 112 2.68 -12.10 1.90
C VAL A 112 3.43 -11.49 3.08
N SER A 113 3.59 -10.17 3.09
CA SER A 113 4.31 -9.44 4.13
C SER A 113 3.64 -9.50 5.50
N TYR A 114 2.37 -9.89 5.61
CA TYR A 114 1.69 -10.17 6.89
C TYR A 114 1.99 -11.57 7.44
N MET A 115 2.43 -12.49 6.58
CA MET A 115 2.69 -13.88 6.91
C MET A 115 4.16 -14.13 7.22
N ILE A 116 5.06 -13.52 6.45
CA ILE A 116 6.51 -13.72 6.54
C ILE A 116 7.29 -12.42 6.33
N PRO A 117 8.50 -12.30 6.91
CA PRO A 117 9.36 -11.15 6.64
C PRO A 117 9.75 -11.10 5.16
N GLY A 118 9.72 -9.91 4.58
CA GLY A 118 10.13 -9.71 3.19
C GLY A 118 10.33 -8.23 2.83
N ILE A 119 10.76 -8.00 1.58
CA ILE A 119 10.95 -6.67 1.01
C ILE A 119 10.37 -6.61 -0.40
N HIS A 120 9.79 -5.45 -0.74
CA HIS A 120 9.30 -5.12 -2.07
C HIS A 120 10.00 -3.84 -2.55
N SER A 121 11.13 -4.02 -3.24
CA SER A 121 12.00 -2.91 -3.64
C SER A 121 11.76 -2.46 -5.07
N TYR A 122 11.66 -1.16 -5.29
CA TYR A 122 11.81 -0.57 -6.62
C TYR A 122 13.29 -0.56 -7.03
N PHE A 123 13.54 -0.64 -8.34
CA PHE A 123 14.85 -0.41 -8.94
C PHE A 123 14.70 0.42 -10.21
N TYR A 124 15.73 1.18 -10.55
CA TYR A 124 15.76 2.01 -11.75
C TYR A 124 15.89 1.14 -13.01
N ILE A 125 15.21 1.50 -14.09
CA ILE A 125 15.23 0.73 -15.36
C ILE A 125 15.92 1.46 -16.50
N GLY A 126 16.65 2.56 -16.24
CA GLY A 126 17.27 3.37 -17.29
C GLY A 126 16.36 4.45 -17.88
N SER A 127 15.23 4.76 -17.23
CA SER A 127 14.27 5.76 -17.68
C SER A 127 13.51 6.37 -16.51
N ASP A 128 13.13 7.64 -16.64
CA ASP A 128 12.27 8.37 -15.71
C ASP A 128 10.77 8.24 -16.08
N ALA A 129 10.44 7.35 -17.02
CA ALA A 129 9.06 7.03 -17.34
C ALA A 129 8.29 6.56 -16.09
N LEU A 130 7.03 6.96 -15.96
CA LEU A 130 6.17 6.57 -14.85
C LEU A 130 5.54 5.19 -15.11
N ASN A 131 5.33 4.42 -14.05
CA ASN A 131 4.58 3.16 -14.14
C ASN A 131 3.19 3.38 -14.76
N HIS A 132 2.67 2.37 -15.46
CA HIS A 132 1.40 2.43 -16.21
C HIS A 132 1.38 3.38 -17.41
N THR A 133 2.53 3.62 -18.03
CA THR A 133 2.65 4.35 -19.30
C THR A 133 3.25 3.47 -20.40
N GLU A 134 2.93 3.76 -21.66
CA GLU A 134 3.52 3.06 -22.83
C GLU A 134 5.05 3.22 -22.87
N GLN A 135 5.53 4.39 -22.47
CA GLN A 135 6.96 4.69 -22.36
C GLN A 135 7.65 3.75 -21.37
N TYR A 136 7.01 3.44 -20.23
CA TYR A 136 7.54 2.51 -19.25
C TYR A 136 7.61 1.08 -19.79
N THR A 137 6.60 0.64 -20.55
CA THR A 137 6.62 -0.66 -21.22
C THR A 137 7.82 -0.80 -22.15
N THR A 138 8.08 0.25 -22.94
CA THR A 138 9.24 0.29 -23.84
C THR A 138 10.56 0.27 -23.05
N ALA A 139 10.67 1.08 -22.00
CA ALA A 139 11.86 1.17 -21.16
C ALA A 139 12.15 -0.17 -20.46
N ALA A 140 11.13 -0.81 -19.87
CA ALA A 140 11.28 -2.07 -19.14
C ALA A 140 11.70 -3.24 -20.04
N GLY A 141 11.35 -3.20 -21.33
CA GLY A 141 11.78 -4.18 -22.33
C GLY A 141 13.17 -3.93 -22.92
N SER A 142 13.83 -2.82 -22.58
CA SER A 142 15.12 -2.44 -23.17
C SER A 142 16.31 -3.26 -22.65
N GLU A 143 17.38 -3.36 -23.44
CA GLU A 143 18.66 -3.94 -23.00
C GLU A 143 19.26 -3.18 -21.81
N THR A 144 19.08 -1.85 -21.78
CA THR A 144 19.49 -1.00 -20.65
C THR A 144 18.81 -1.41 -19.35
N ALA A 145 17.51 -1.73 -19.37
CA ALA A 145 16.80 -2.19 -18.19
C ALA A 145 17.35 -3.52 -17.65
N GLN A 146 17.83 -4.42 -18.53
CA GLN A 146 18.40 -5.71 -18.11
C GLN A 146 19.64 -5.54 -17.23
N PHE A 147 20.47 -4.55 -17.51
CA PHE A 147 21.64 -4.24 -16.70
C PHE A 147 21.26 -3.91 -15.25
N TYR A 148 20.24 -3.06 -15.05
CA TYR A 148 19.76 -2.70 -13.73
C TYR A 148 18.99 -3.85 -13.05
N ALA A 149 18.20 -4.60 -13.81
CA ALA A 149 17.51 -5.79 -13.30
C ALA A 149 18.50 -6.83 -12.76
N LEU A 150 19.61 -7.08 -13.47
CA LEU A 150 20.67 -7.98 -13.00
C LEU A 150 21.35 -7.47 -11.73
N ARG A 151 21.54 -6.15 -11.56
CA ARG A 151 22.06 -5.58 -10.32
C ARG A 151 21.08 -5.79 -9.15
N ALA A 152 19.80 -5.52 -9.37
CA ALA A 152 18.76 -5.74 -8.35
C ALA A 152 18.66 -7.22 -7.95
N ALA A 153 18.67 -8.13 -8.94
CA ALA A 153 18.66 -9.58 -8.71
C ALA A 153 19.87 -10.05 -7.89
N LYS A 154 21.08 -9.57 -8.22
CA LYS A 154 22.29 -9.86 -7.44
C LYS A 154 22.20 -9.32 -6.01
N ALA A 155 21.67 -8.11 -5.82
CA ALA A 155 21.47 -7.53 -4.50
C ALA A 155 20.50 -8.38 -3.66
N LEU A 156 19.39 -8.85 -4.24
CA LEU A 156 18.45 -9.77 -3.60
C LEU A 156 19.13 -11.09 -3.23
N ALA A 157 19.89 -11.69 -4.14
CA ALA A 157 20.62 -12.93 -3.89
C ALA A 157 21.64 -12.78 -2.75
N MET A 158 22.42 -11.70 -2.76
CA MET A 158 23.37 -11.38 -1.68
C MET A 158 22.66 -11.21 -0.33
N THR A 159 21.51 -10.52 -0.30
CA THR A 159 20.70 -10.36 0.91
C THR A 159 20.18 -11.71 1.41
N ALA A 160 19.71 -12.58 0.52
CA ALA A 160 19.29 -13.92 0.89
C ALA A 160 20.45 -14.73 1.49
N LEU A 161 21.64 -14.67 0.88
CA LEU A 161 22.85 -15.32 1.43
C LEU A 161 23.22 -14.77 2.81
N ASP A 162 23.15 -13.46 3.00
CA ASP A 162 23.39 -12.84 4.31
C ASP A 162 22.41 -13.35 5.37
N VAL A 163 21.12 -13.47 5.04
CA VAL A 163 20.10 -14.02 5.96
C VAL A 163 20.34 -15.49 6.26
N ILE A 164 20.73 -16.29 5.27
CA ILE A 164 20.97 -17.74 5.43
C ILE A 164 22.23 -18.00 6.26
N PHE A 165 23.32 -17.29 5.99
CA PHE A 165 24.63 -17.61 6.54
C PHE A 165 25.03 -16.78 7.77
N LYS A 166 24.26 -15.76 8.16
CA LYS A 166 24.53 -14.94 9.35
C LYS A 166 23.36 -15.04 10.34
N PRO A 167 23.45 -15.92 11.37
CA PRO A 167 22.37 -16.10 12.35
C PRO A 167 21.90 -14.80 13.00
N ASP A 168 22.82 -13.90 13.36
CA ASP A 168 22.49 -12.60 13.95
C ASP A 168 21.64 -11.70 13.03
N VAL A 169 21.78 -11.86 11.71
CA VAL A 169 20.97 -11.15 10.73
C VAL A 169 19.56 -11.71 10.72
N LEU A 170 19.41 -13.04 10.66
CA LEU A 170 18.10 -13.69 10.66
C LEU A 170 17.28 -13.33 11.89
N GLU A 171 17.91 -13.31 13.07
CA GLU A 171 17.22 -12.95 14.31
C GLU A 171 16.75 -11.49 14.31
N LYS A 172 17.57 -10.55 13.79
CA LYS A 172 17.16 -9.15 13.62
C LYS A 172 15.99 -9.01 12.65
N VAL A 173 15.99 -9.75 11.55
CA VAL A 173 14.91 -9.75 10.56
C VAL A 173 13.60 -10.26 11.16
N ARG A 174 13.66 -11.35 11.93
CA ARG A 174 12.50 -11.92 12.62
C ARG A 174 11.94 -10.98 13.68
N GLU A 175 12.81 -10.38 14.48
CA GLU A 175 12.38 -9.47 15.54
C GLU A 175 11.75 -8.19 14.97
N ASP A 176 12.37 -7.58 13.94
CA ASP A 176 11.81 -6.40 13.28
C ASP A 176 10.43 -6.67 12.64
N PHE A 177 10.26 -7.85 12.05
CA PHE A 177 8.97 -8.31 11.55
C PHE A 177 7.93 -8.47 12.66
N ARG A 178 8.30 -9.14 13.76
CA ARG A 178 7.42 -9.34 14.92
C ARG A 178 6.95 -8.01 15.50
N LEU A 179 7.87 -7.06 15.70
CA LEU A 179 7.57 -5.72 16.21
C LEU A 179 6.67 -4.92 15.25
N THR A 180 6.94 -5.00 13.95
CA THR A 180 6.13 -4.32 12.93
C THR A 180 4.70 -4.87 12.89
N LYS A 181 4.53 -6.19 12.95
CA LYS A 181 3.21 -6.83 12.99
C LYS A 181 2.42 -6.46 14.24
N LEU A 182 3.05 -6.51 15.41
CA LEU A 182 2.41 -6.09 16.67
C LEU A 182 2.01 -4.61 16.64
N LYS A 183 2.78 -3.76 15.98
CA LYS A 183 2.42 -2.34 15.81
C LYS A 183 1.18 -2.19 14.92
N GLU A 184 1.13 -2.90 13.81
CA GLU A 184 -0.02 -2.87 12.88
C GLU A 184 -1.30 -3.43 13.52
N GLU A 185 -1.17 -4.50 14.31
CA GLU A 185 -2.27 -5.11 15.07
C GLU A 185 -2.70 -4.29 16.30
N GLY A 186 -1.97 -3.22 16.63
CA GLY A 186 -2.29 -2.33 17.75
C GLY A 186 -1.83 -2.85 19.13
N HIS A 187 -0.94 -3.84 19.17
CA HIS A 187 -0.41 -4.46 20.38
C HIS A 187 0.89 -3.80 20.92
N LEU A 188 1.50 -2.87 20.17
CA LEU A 188 2.65 -2.08 20.63
C LEU A 188 2.45 -0.58 20.33
N ASN A 189 2.33 0.23 21.39
CA ASN A 189 2.51 1.67 21.31
C ASN A 189 4.00 1.99 21.51
N VAL A 190 4.71 2.39 20.45
CA VAL A 190 6.01 3.04 20.59
C VAL A 190 5.75 4.54 20.76
N PRO A 191 6.32 5.22 21.78
CA PRO A 191 6.16 6.67 21.90
C PRO A 191 6.74 7.33 20.65
N GLY A 192 5.87 7.98 19.86
CA GLY A 192 6.30 8.85 18.78
C GLY A 192 7.01 10.05 19.38
N ASN A 193 8.24 10.30 18.95
CA ASN A 193 8.95 11.55 19.20
C ASN A 193 8.26 12.67 18.40
N THR A 194 7.15 13.19 18.91
CA THR A 194 6.47 14.38 18.38
C THR A 194 6.90 15.60 19.19
N LYS A 195 7.94 16.29 18.71
CA LYS A 195 8.02 17.74 18.92
C LYS A 195 6.92 18.37 18.06
N GLY A 196 5.93 18.99 18.69
CA GLY A 196 4.88 19.71 17.98
C GLY A 196 3.73 20.10 18.88
N SER A 197 3.88 21.29 19.47
CA SER A 197 2.83 22.22 19.92
C SER A 197 1.63 21.63 20.66
N ASP A 198 1.67 21.85 21.97
CA ASP A 198 0.57 22.29 22.81
C ASP A 198 -0.58 22.97 22.03
N ASN A 199 -1.80 22.48 22.25
CA ASN A 199 -3.06 23.22 22.15
C ASN A 199 -4.17 22.31 22.70
N GLY A 200 -4.40 22.44 24.01
CA GLY A 200 -5.57 21.87 24.67
C GLY A 200 -6.86 22.47 24.12
N ILE A 201 -7.89 21.63 23.95
CA ILE A 201 -9.28 22.05 23.81
C ILE A 201 -10.12 21.07 24.64
N GLU A 202 -10.59 21.55 25.80
CA GLU A 202 -11.73 21.01 26.52
C GLU A 202 -13.03 21.39 25.78
N ALA A 203 -13.99 20.47 25.72
CA ALA A 203 -15.38 20.79 25.46
C ALA A 203 -16.30 19.78 26.17
N GLU A 204 -16.98 20.26 27.21
CA GLU A 204 -18.08 19.58 27.91
C GLU A 204 -19.39 19.69 27.10
N CYS A 205 -20.21 18.64 27.13
CA CYS A 205 -21.58 18.64 26.65
C CYS A 205 -22.55 19.00 27.79
N VAL A 206 -23.44 19.97 27.55
CA VAL A 206 -24.65 20.15 28.36
C VAL A 206 -25.88 20.06 27.45
N SER A 207 -26.80 19.20 27.85
CA SER A 207 -28.09 18.91 27.24
C SER A 207 -29.15 19.96 27.56
N HIS A 208 -30.02 20.28 26.60
CA HIS A 208 -31.46 20.48 26.80
C HIS A 208 -32.22 19.85 25.64
#